data_AF-F9WG27-F1
#
_entry.id   AF-F9WG27-F1
#
_cell.length_a   1.000
_cell.length_b   1.000
_cell.length_c   1.000
_cell.angle_alpha   90.00
_cell.angle_beta   90.00
_cell.angle_gamma   90.00
#
_symmetry.space_group_name_H-M   'P 1'
#
loop_
_entity.id
_entity.type
_entity.pdbx_description
1 polymer ?
#
loop_
_entity_poly.entity_id
_entity_poly.type
_entity_poly.pdbx_seq_one_letter_code
_entity_poly.pdbx_strand_id
1 'polypeptide(L)'
;MDMKDRSVRKLVIATIIAMTMCFTLYALTALFGYLDFGSKATSSILLMYDPLNEPEVLIGYVGVLVMLFVSYALLGMACRNALYSLIGWDANTVAFWKHCIAVVSLSVVMLVCGLFIPKINTVLGFAGSISGGILGFIFPALFLMYSGGFTLQKVGPLCYIATYVLLLSGVIAAVFGTGATIYGVVVG
;
A
#
# COMPACT_ATOMS: atom_id res chain seq x y z
N MET A 1 -3.42 1.55 18.29
CA MET A 1 -3.51 2.77 19.13
C MET A 1 -4.97 3.16 19.20
N ASP A 2 -5.67 2.73 20.25
CA ASP A 2 -7.07 3.10 20.44
C ASP A 2 -7.14 4.57 20.86
N MET A 3 -7.74 5.42 20.02
CA MET A 3 -7.98 6.83 20.38
C MET A 3 -9.16 6.88 21.34
N LYS A 4 -8.87 6.86 22.64
CA LYS A 4 -9.87 6.87 23.73
C LYS A 4 -10.83 8.08 23.65
N ASP A 5 -10.35 9.22 23.15
CA ASP A 5 -11.17 10.38 22.78
C ASP A 5 -11.16 10.59 21.26
N ARG A 6 -12.27 10.27 20.60
CA ARG A 6 -12.44 10.44 19.15
C ARG A 6 -12.72 11.91 18.81
N SER A 7 -11.66 12.66 18.50
CA SER A 7 -11.76 14.03 17.97
C SER A 7 -11.02 14.15 16.65
N VAL A 8 -11.67 14.75 15.64
CA VAL A 8 -11.11 14.95 14.30
C VAL A 8 -9.77 15.70 14.37
N ARG A 9 -9.67 16.71 15.23
CA ARG A 9 -8.43 17.49 15.39
C ARG A 9 -7.27 16.64 15.91
N LYS A 10 -7.53 15.80 16.92
CA LYS A 10 -6.52 14.90 17.48
C LYS A 10 -6.08 13.86 16.45
N LEU A 11 -7.02 13.31 15.67
CA LEU A 11 -6.73 12.38 14.58
C LEU A 11 -5.84 13.01 13.51
N VAL A 12 -6.19 14.22 13.04
CA VAL A 12 -5.41 14.92 12.02
C VAL A 12 -3.99 15.21 12.51
N ILE A 13 -3.81 15.71 13.74
CA ILE A 13 -2.48 15.98 14.29
C ILE A 13 -1.66 14.69 14.40
N ALA A 14 -2.25 13.62 14.93
CA ALA A 14 -1.56 12.33 15.04
C ALA A 14 -1.13 11.79 13.66
N THR A 15 -2.01 11.87 12.67
CA THR A 15 -1.70 11.45 11.30
C THR A 15 -0.61 12.31 10.66
N ILE A 16 -0.64 13.63 10.86
CA ILE A 16 0.40 14.54 10.33
C ILE A 16 1.76 14.19 10.94
N ILE A 17 1.84 13.98 12.26
CA ILE A 17 3.10 13.62 12.94
C ILE A 17 3.61 12.28 12.39
N ALA A 18 2.75 11.25 12.33
CA ALA A 18 3.11 9.94 11.83
C ALA A 18 3.60 9.99 10.37
N MET A 19 2.88 10.71 9.51
CA MET A 19 3.23 10.82 8.09
C MET A 19 4.53 11.60 7.88
N THR A 20 4.77 12.65 8.68
CA THR A 20 6.02 13.43 8.62
C THR A 20 7.22 12.59 9.05
N MET A 21 7.07 11.79 10.12
CA MET A 21 8.11 10.86 10.56
C MET A 21 8.39 9.80 9.49
N CYS A 22 7.36 9.19 8.92
CA CYS A 22 7.48 8.20 7.85
C CYS A 22 8.18 8.78 6.61
N PHE A 23 7.75 9.97 6.18
CA PHE A 23 8.36 10.68 5.05
C PHE A 23 9.85 10.96 5.29
N THR A 24 10.21 11.40 6.49
CA THR A 24 11.61 11.69 6.82
C THR A 24 12.47 10.43 6.76
N LEU A 25 11.98 9.31 7.31
CA LEU A 25 12.69 8.04 7.25
C LEU A 25 12.87 7.55 5.80
N TYR A 26 11.81 7.61 4.99
CA TYR A 26 11.90 7.21 3.58
C TYR A 26 12.82 8.12 2.76
N ALA A 27 12.79 9.43 3.00
CA ALA A 27 13.67 10.39 2.34
C ALA A 27 15.14 10.13 2.68
N LEU A 28 15.46 9.86 3.95
CA LEU A 28 16.81 9.51 4.38
C LEU A 28 17.28 8.18 3.76
N THR A 29 16.45 7.15 3.79
CA THR A 29 16.77 5.85 3.16
C THR A 29 17.01 6.00 1.66
N ALA A 30 16.18 6.76 0.97
CA ALA A 30 16.35 7.01 -0.46
C ALA A 30 17.60 7.83 -0.78
N LEU A 31 17.90 8.86 0.03
CA LEU A 31 19.07 9.70 -0.13
C LEU A 31 20.37 8.90 0.07
N PHE A 32 20.50 8.17 1.19
CA PHE A 32 21.68 7.36 1.46
C PHE A 32 21.84 6.20 0.47
N GLY A 33 20.73 5.52 0.12
CA GLY A 33 20.77 4.48 -0.91
C GLY A 33 21.21 5.01 -2.28
N TYR A 34 20.81 6.23 -2.64
CA TYR A 34 21.28 6.87 -3.88
C TYR A 34 22.75 7.29 -3.78
N LEU A 35 23.24 7.75 -2.63
CA LEU A 35 24.64 8.13 -2.45
C LEU A 35 25.59 6.92 -2.52
N ASP A 36 25.19 5.75 -2.01
CA ASP A 36 26.01 4.53 -2.05
C ASP A 36 26.14 3.96 -3.47
N PHE A 37 25.03 3.81 -4.19
CA PHE A 37 25.03 3.14 -5.49
C PHE A 37 25.08 4.10 -6.68
N GLY A 38 24.81 5.39 -6.46
CA GLY A 38 24.77 6.43 -7.48
C GLY A 38 23.86 6.05 -8.65
N SER A 39 24.38 6.18 -9.87
CA SER A 39 23.67 5.84 -11.10
C SER A 39 23.43 4.34 -11.31
N LYS A 40 23.98 3.46 -10.45
CA LYS A 40 23.80 2.01 -10.55
C LYS A 40 22.61 1.50 -9.73
N ALA A 41 21.94 2.35 -8.95
CA ALA A 41 20.79 1.95 -8.14
C ALA A 41 19.73 1.23 -9.00
N THR A 42 19.46 -0.03 -8.66
CA THR A 42 18.43 -0.85 -9.33
C THR A 42 17.09 -0.75 -8.60
N SER A 43 16.07 -1.42 -9.15
CA SER A 43 14.73 -1.51 -8.60
C SER A 43 14.66 -1.96 -7.14
N SER A 44 15.63 -2.74 -6.67
CA SER A 44 15.72 -3.17 -5.27
C SER A 44 17.13 -2.90 -4.75
N ILE A 45 17.25 -1.86 -3.94
CA ILE A 45 18.52 -1.45 -3.32
C ILE A 45 19.04 -2.56 -2.39
N LEU A 46 18.12 -3.30 -1.74
CA LEU A 46 18.48 -4.37 -0.82
C LEU A 46 19.31 -5.46 -1.51
N LEU A 47 18.95 -5.83 -2.74
CA LEU A 47 19.66 -6.82 -3.56
C LEU A 47 21.05 -6.36 -4.01
N MET A 48 21.39 -5.08 -3.87
CA MET A 48 22.69 -4.55 -4.27
C MET A 48 23.75 -4.63 -3.17
N TYR A 49 23.34 -4.84 -1.92
CA TYR A 49 24.27 -5.06 -0.82
C TYR A 49 24.65 -6.53 -0.71
N ASP A 50 25.90 -6.80 -0.37
CA ASP A 50 26.40 -8.17 -0.14
C ASP A 50 26.34 -8.51 1.36
N PRO A 51 25.37 -9.34 1.79
CA PRO A 51 25.17 -9.65 3.20
C PRO A 51 26.23 -10.60 3.78
N LEU A 52 27.05 -11.25 2.95
CA LEU A 52 28.05 -12.21 3.44
C LEU A 52 29.37 -11.52 3.83
N ASN A 53 29.70 -10.42 3.15
CA ASN A 53 30.93 -9.69 3.37
C ASN A 53 30.76 -8.58 4.42
N GLU A 54 29.54 -8.04 4.59
CA GLU A 54 29.27 -6.93 5.51
C GLU A 54 28.30 -7.34 6.64
N PRO A 55 28.76 -7.52 7.89
CA PRO A 55 27.94 -8.04 8.98
C PRO A 55 26.80 -7.08 9.38
N GLU A 56 26.97 -5.77 9.18
CA GLU A 56 25.97 -4.74 9.48
C GLU A 56 24.75 -4.87 8.55
N VAL A 57 25.02 -5.09 7.26
CA VAL A 57 24.00 -5.35 6.23
C VAL A 57 23.26 -6.65 6.53
N LEU A 58 23.96 -7.69 6.97
CA LEU A 58 23.37 -8.99 7.31
C LEU A 58 22.27 -8.84 8.39
N ILE A 59 22.53 -8.05 9.43
CA ILE A 59 21.56 -7.79 10.50
C ILE A 59 20.31 -7.11 9.93
N GLY A 60 20.49 -6.11 9.05
CA GLY A 60 19.39 -5.45 8.35
C GLY A 60 18.57 -6.42 7.50
N TYR A 61 19.24 -7.31 6.77
CA TYR A 61 18.61 -8.36 5.97
C TYR A 61 17.76 -9.30 6.81
N VAL A 62 18.29 -9.79 7.94
CA VAL A 62 17.54 -10.65 8.88
C VAL A 62 16.32 -9.90 9.44
N GLY A 63 16.48 -8.62 9.78
CA GLY A 63 15.37 -7.77 10.23
C GLY A 63 14.25 -7.66 9.20
N VAL A 64 14.59 -7.42 7.93
CA VAL A 64 13.62 -7.39 6.82
C VAL A 64 12.96 -8.76 6.64
N LEU A 65 13.71 -9.86 6.69
CA LEU A 65 13.15 -11.21 6.58
C LEU A 65 12.13 -11.49 7.67
N VAL A 66 12.46 -11.22 8.93
CA VAL A 66 11.54 -11.40 10.07
C VAL A 66 10.30 -10.52 9.90
N MET A 67 10.48 -9.25 9.52
CA MET A 67 9.36 -8.34 9.25
C MET A 67 8.45 -8.89 8.15
N LEU A 68 8.99 -9.41 7.05
CA LEU A 68 8.22 -9.98 5.95
C LEU A 68 7.37 -11.18 6.39
N PHE A 69 7.92 -12.09 7.21
CA PHE A 69 7.15 -13.21 7.75
C PHE A 69 5.96 -12.75 8.59
N VAL A 70 6.19 -11.78 9.49
CA VAL A 70 5.15 -11.24 10.38
C VAL A 70 4.10 -10.47 9.56
N SER A 71 4.53 -9.62 8.63
CA SER A 71 3.62 -8.86 7.75
C SER A 71 2.78 -9.78 6.87
N TYR A 72 3.36 -10.84 6.31
CA TYR A 72 2.62 -11.82 5.51
C TYR A 72 1.52 -12.50 6.33
N ALA A 73 1.82 -12.93 7.56
CA ALA A 73 0.83 -13.56 8.44
C ALA A 73 -0.33 -12.60 8.76
N LEU A 74 -0.03 -11.35 9.10
CA LEU A 74 -1.04 -10.34 9.41
C LEU A 74 -1.90 -10.00 8.18
N LEU A 75 -1.27 -9.80 7.02
CA LEU A 75 -1.98 -9.46 5.78
C LEU A 75 -2.81 -10.64 5.27
N GLY A 76 -2.31 -11.86 5.38
CA GLY A 76 -3.05 -13.08 5.02
C GLY A 76 -4.36 -13.21 5.83
N MET A 77 -4.32 -12.88 7.13
CA MET A 77 -5.54 -12.83 7.95
C MET A 77 -6.52 -11.74 7.48
N ALA A 78 -6.03 -10.55 7.14
CA ALA A 78 -6.87 -9.46 6.63
C ALA A 78 -7.50 -9.81 5.28
N CYS A 79 -6.74 -10.36 4.34
CA CYS A 79 -7.22 -10.83 3.04
C CYS A 79 -8.29 -11.92 3.19
N ARG A 80 -8.07 -12.89 4.08
CA ARG A 80 -9.06 -13.93 4.39
C ARG A 80 -10.36 -13.32 4.89
N ASN A 81 -10.29 -12.40 5.85
CA ASN A 81 -11.47 -11.78 6.43
C ASN A 81 -12.22 -10.95 5.37
N ALA A 82 -11.51 -10.21 4.51
CA ALA A 82 -12.11 -9.49 3.39
C ALA A 82 -12.80 -10.43 2.40
N LEU A 83 -12.20 -11.57 2.09
CA LEU A 83 -12.79 -12.59 1.22
C LEU A 83 -14.05 -13.20 1.84
N TYR A 84 -14.05 -13.48 3.14
CA TYR A 84 -15.24 -13.97 3.84
C TYR A 84 -16.37 -12.95 3.82
N SER A 85 -16.06 -11.66 4.05
CA SER A 85 -17.05 -10.59 3.92
C SER A 85 -17.61 -10.48 2.50
N LEU A 86 -16.81 -10.67 1.45
CA LEU A 86 -17.26 -10.64 0.06
C LEU A 86 -18.19 -11.81 -0.29
N ILE A 87 -17.91 -13.00 0.25
CA ILE A 87 -18.70 -14.22 0.02
C ILE A 87 -19.95 -14.26 0.95
N GLY A 88 -20.02 -13.37 1.95
CA GLY A 88 -21.08 -13.36 2.96
C GLY A 88 -20.95 -14.47 4.00
N TRP A 89 -19.73 -14.99 4.19
CA TRP A 89 -19.43 -15.98 5.22
C TRP A 89 -19.03 -15.29 6.53
N ASP A 90 -19.62 -15.72 7.64
CA ASP A 90 -19.21 -15.25 8.96
C ASP A 90 -17.99 -16.05 9.42
N ALA A 91 -16.86 -15.35 9.60
CA ALA A 91 -15.57 -15.93 9.97
C ALA A 91 -15.63 -16.84 11.21
N ASN A 92 -16.62 -16.63 12.10
CA ASN A 92 -16.78 -17.38 13.35
C ASN A 92 -17.63 -18.66 13.20
N THR A 93 -18.38 -18.81 12.10
CA THR A 93 -19.31 -19.95 11.89
C THR A 93 -18.87 -20.89 10.77
N VAL A 94 -17.86 -20.51 9.98
CA VAL A 94 -17.35 -21.30 8.87
C VAL A 94 -16.67 -22.57 9.40
N ALA A 95 -17.11 -23.72 8.88
CA ALA A 95 -16.51 -25.02 9.19
C ALA A 95 -15.00 -25.04 8.86
N PHE A 96 -14.20 -25.68 9.71
CA PHE A 96 -12.74 -25.72 9.62
C PHE A 96 -12.22 -26.15 8.24
N TRP A 97 -12.89 -27.11 7.57
CA TRP A 97 -12.48 -27.58 6.25
C TRP A 97 -12.63 -26.52 5.15
N LYS A 98 -13.71 -25.73 5.19
CA LYS A 98 -13.91 -24.58 4.29
C LYS A 98 -12.88 -23.49 4.56
N HIS A 99 -12.52 -23.29 5.83
CA HIS A 99 -11.49 -22.35 6.22
C HIS A 99 -10.11 -22.76 5.67
N CYS A 100 -9.78 -24.05 5.81
CA CYS A 100 -8.53 -24.60 5.32
C CYS A 100 -8.41 -24.45 3.81
N ILE A 101 -9.47 -24.79 3.05
CA ILE A 101 -9.50 -24.57 1.59
C ILE A 101 -9.27 -23.10 1.24
N ALA A 102 -9.97 -22.17 1.88
CA ALA A 102 -9.87 -20.75 1.55
C ALA A 102 -8.47 -20.18 1.81
N VAL A 103 -7.82 -20.58 2.91
CA VAL A 103 -6.47 -20.12 3.24
C VAL A 103 -5.42 -20.77 2.34
N VAL A 104 -5.56 -22.06 2.06
CA VAL A 104 -4.64 -22.78 1.16
C VAL A 104 -4.76 -22.22 -0.26
N SER A 105 -5.98 -22.02 -0.77
CA SER A 105 -6.18 -21.45 -2.10
C SER A 105 -5.61 -20.03 -2.21
N LEU A 106 -5.86 -19.18 -1.21
CA LEU A 106 -5.28 -17.84 -1.14
C LEU A 106 -3.74 -17.90 -1.15
N SER A 107 -3.15 -18.78 -0.35
CA SER A 107 -1.69 -18.93 -0.26
C SER A 107 -1.08 -19.44 -1.56
N VAL A 108 -1.74 -20.40 -2.23
CA VAL A 108 -1.30 -20.92 -3.53
C VAL A 108 -1.36 -19.82 -4.59
N VAL A 109 -2.43 -19.03 -4.64
CA VAL A 109 -2.53 -17.89 -5.58
C VAL A 109 -1.41 -16.89 -5.33
N MET A 110 -1.15 -16.51 -4.07
CA MET A 110 -0.07 -15.57 -3.73
C MET A 110 1.31 -16.13 -4.09
N LEU A 111 1.56 -17.42 -3.85
CA LEU A 111 2.80 -18.10 -4.22
C LEU A 111 3.00 -18.12 -5.74
N VAL A 112 1.95 -18.47 -6.49
CA VAL A 112 1.97 -18.47 -7.95
C VAL A 112 2.28 -17.07 -8.48
N CYS A 113 1.58 -16.03 -7.98
CA CYS A 113 1.87 -14.65 -8.36
C CYS A 113 3.31 -14.23 -8.03
N GLY A 114 3.83 -14.62 -6.86
CA GLY A 114 5.21 -14.32 -6.46
C GLY A 114 6.26 -15.03 -7.31
N LEU A 115 5.97 -16.25 -7.79
CA LEU A 115 6.86 -17.00 -8.66
C LEU A 115 6.93 -16.40 -10.08
N PHE A 116 5.80 -15.93 -10.61
CA PHE A 116 5.71 -15.40 -11.97
C PHE A 116 6.06 -13.92 -12.08
N ILE A 117 6.05 -13.14 -10.99
CA ILE A 117 6.37 -11.71 -10.99
C ILE A 117 7.67 -11.47 -10.21
N PRO A 118 8.85 -11.62 -10.84
CA PRO A 118 10.14 -11.49 -10.17
C PRO A 118 10.52 -10.03 -9.83
N LYS A 119 9.82 -9.05 -10.43
CA LYS A 119 10.09 -7.62 -10.25
C LYS A 119 9.16 -7.03 -9.20
N ILE A 120 9.71 -6.72 -8.02
CA ILE A 120 8.97 -6.09 -6.92
C ILE A 120 8.31 -4.76 -7.34
N ASN A 121 8.97 -3.99 -8.21
CA ASN A 121 8.43 -2.73 -8.72
C ASN A 121 7.12 -2.89 -9.49
N THR A 122 6.92 -4.00 -10.19
CA THR A 122 5.66 -4.28 -10.88
C THR A 122 4.53 -4.45 -9.88
N VAL A 123 4.76 -5.23 -8.82
CA VAL A 123 3.76 -5.47 -7.77
C VAL A 123 3.47 -4.17 -7.00
N LEU A 124 4.50 -3.42 -6.62
CA LEU A 124 4.35 -2.13 -5.95
C LEU A 124 3.66 -1.08 -6.84
N GLY A 125 3.94 -1.09 -8.16
CA GLY A 125 3.29 -0.22 -9.14
C GLY A 125 1.80 -0.51 -9.27
N PHE A 126 1.41 -1.78 -9.42
CA PHE A 126 -0.01 -2.16 -9.44
C PHE A 126 -0.72 -1.87 -8.11
N ALA A 127 -0.10 -2.25 -6.99
CA ALA A 127 -0.65 -2.00 -5.67
C ALA A 127 -0.86 -0.49 -5.45
N GLY A 128 0.16 0.35 -5.72
CA GLY A 128 0.08 1.80 -5.52
C GLY A 128 -0.90 2.49 -6.46
N SER A 129 -0.88 2.17 -7.75
CA SER A 129 -1.78 2.79 -8.74
C SER A 129 -3.24 2.44 -8.51
N ILE A 130 -3.56 1.16 -8.29
CA ILE A 130 -4.94 0.71 -8.11
C ILE A 130 -5.42 1.10 -6.70
N SER A 131 -4.77 0.60 -5.66
CA SER A 131 -5.26 0.82 -4.29
C SER A 131 -5.04 2.25 -3.81
N GLY A 132 -3.89 2.86 -4.13
CA GLY A 132 -3.60 4.25 -3.75
C GLY A 132 -4.44 5.25 -4.54
N GLY A 133 -4.61 5.05 -5.85
CA GLY A 133 -5.50 5.88 -6.68
C GLY A 133 -6.95 5.81 -6.20
N ILE A 134 -7.47 4.59 -6.00
CA ILE A 134 -8.86 4.37 -5.61
C ILE A 134 -9.10 4.78 -4.15
N LEU A 135 -8.40 4.18 -3.19
CA LEU A 135 -8.65 4.39 -1.75
C LEU A 135 -8.09 5.72 -1.24
N GLY A 136 -6.95 6.17 -1.77
CA GLY A 136 -6.28 7.37 -1.31
C GLY A 136 -6.85 8.67 -1.88
N PHE A 137 -7.34 8.63 -3.12
CA PHE A 137 -7.82 9.84 -3.80
C PHE A 137 -9.31 9.75 -4.18
N ILE A 138 -9.72 8.74 -4.93
CA ILE A 138 -11.10 8.67 -5.47
C ILE A 138 -12.13 8.54 -4.34
N PHE A 139 -11.95 7.62 -3.40
CA PHE A 139 -12.91 7.39 -2.32
C PHE A 139 -13.12 8.62 -1.41
N PRO A 140 -12.07 9.29 -0.90
CA PRO A 140 -12.23 10.51 -0.12
C PRO A 140 -12.95 11.63 -0.88
N ALA A 141 -12.64 11.82 -2.16
CA ALA A 141 -13.32 12.81 -3.00
C ALA A 141 -14.82 12.50 -3.17
N LEU A 142 -15.15 11.24 -3.47
CA LEU A 142 -16.54 10.80 -3.58
C LEU A 142 -17.27 10.93 -2.25
N PHE A 143 -16.63 10.60 -1.13
CA PHE A 143 -17.24 10.74 0.19
C PHE A 143 -17.62 12.20 0.48
N LEU A 144 -16.74 13.16 0.17
CA LEU A 144 -17.04 14.60 0.32
C LEU A 144 -18.15 15.08 -0.63
N MET A 145 -18.22 14.54 -1.84
CA MET A 145 -19.24 14.91 -2.82
C MET A 145 -20.62 14.37 -2.43
N TYR A 146 -20.67 13.15 -1.91
CA TYR A 146 -21.92 12.45 -1.57
C TYR A 146 -22.34 12.58 -0.09
N SER A 147 -21.52 13.18 0.79
CA SER A 147 -21.86 13.40 2.20
C SER A 147 -22.98 14.44 2.45
N GLY A 148 -23.57 14.99 1.39
CA GLY A 148 -24.71 15.91 1.44
C GLY A 148 -24.31 17.38 1.47
N GLY A 149 -25.08 18.23 0.76
CA GLY A 149 -24.86 19.68 0.73
C GLY A 149 -23.65 20.15 -0.10
N PHE A 150 -23.18 19.33 -1.04
CA PHE A 150 -22.12 19.69 -1.99
C PHE A 150 -22.60 20.75 -2.98
N THR A 151 -22.58 21.99 -2.54
CA THR A 151 -22.91 23.19 -3.32
C THR A 151 -21.81 24.20 -3.07
N LEU A 152 -21.44 24.93 -4.12
CA LEU A 152 -20.35 25.89 -4.12
C LEU A 152 -20.47 26.94 -3.00
N GLN A 153 -21.70 27.28 -2.61
CA GLN A 153 -22.03 28.21 -1.52
C GLN A 153 -21.83 27.62 -0.10
N LYS A 154 -21.94 26.30 0.09
CA LYS A 154 -21.82 25.64 1.41
C LYS A 154 -20.39 25.19 1.73
N VAL A 155 -19.68 24.67 0.73
CA VAL A 155 -18.32 24.11 0.93
C VAL A 155 -17.23 25.15 0.66
N GLY A 156 -17.58 26.23 -0.05
CA GLY A 156 -16.65 27.23 -0.54
C GLY A 156 -15.94 26.79 -1.82
N PRO A 157 -15.49 27.75 -2.65
CA PRO A 157 -14.92 27.46 -3.98
C PRO A 157 -13.62 26.65 -3.90
N LEU A 158 -12.80 26.88 -2.87
CA LEU A 158 -11.51 26.18 -2.69
C LEU A 158 -11.70 24.68 -2.44
N CYS A 159 -12.54 24.30 -1.48
CA CYS A 159 -12.81 22.89 -1.19
C CYS A 159 -13.58 22.21 -2.33
N TYR A 160 -14.44 22.93 -3.04
CA TYR A 160 -15.12 22.42 -4.23
C TYR A 160 -14.11 22.06 -5.32
N ILE A 161 -13.25 23.00 -5.71
CA ILE A 161 -12.21 22.77 -6.73
C ILE A 161 -11.23 21.69 -6.27
N ALA A 162 -10.78 21.73 -5.01
CA ALA A 162 -9.86 20.74 -4.46
C ALA A 162 -10.42 19.31 -4.53
N THR A 163 -11.71 19.12 -4.24
CA THR A 163 -12.37 17.80 -4.37
C THR A 163 -12.33 17.28 -5.81
N TYR A 164 -12.62 18.11 -6.81
CA TYR A 164 -12.54 17.71 -8.22
C TYR A 164 -11.11 17.45 -8.68
N VAL A 165 -10.15 18.28 -8.27
CA VAL A 165 -8.73 18.07 -8.57
C VAL A 165 -8.26 16.75 -7.96
N LEU A 166 -8.65 16.45 -6.72
CA LEU A 166 -8.30 15.23 -6.01
C LEU A 166 -8.90 13.99 -6.68
N LEU A 167 -10.14 14.08 -7.15
CA LEU A 167 -10.80 13.02 -7.94
C LEU A 167 -10.07 12.80 -9.27
N LEU A 168 -9.81 13.85 -10.04
CA LEU A 168 -9.13 13.78 -11.33
C LEU A 168 -7.70 13.24 -11.17
N SER A 169 -6.95 13.69 -10.17
CA SER A 169 -5.62 13.17 -9.88
C SER A 169 -5.66 11.68 -9.52
N GLY A 170 -6.69 11.23 -8.80
CA GLY A 170 -6.88 9.82 -8.48
C GLY A 170 -7.12 8.97 -9.73
N VAL A 171 -7.97 9.43 -10.64
CA VAL A 171 -8.24 8.75 -11.92
C VAL A 171 -6.98 8.71 -12.79
N ILE A 172 -6.27 9.84 -12.90
CA ILE A 172 -5.01 9.92 -13.64
C ILE A 172 -3.98 8.97 -13.04
N ALA A 173 -3.76 9.00 -11.72
CA ALA A 173 -2.82 8.10 -11.04
C ALA A 173 -3.18 6.62 -11.24
N ALA A 174 -4.47 6.27 -11.18
CA ALA A 174 -4.92 4.90 -11.39
C ALA A 174 -4.66 4.44 -12.84
N VAL A 175 -5.10 5.21 -13.83
CA VAL A 175 -5.01 4.85 -15.27
C VAL A 175 -3.57 4.91 -15.77
N PHE A 176 -2.87 6.01 -15.55
CA PHE A 176 -1.48 6.14 -16.00
C PHE A 176 -0.54 5.27 -15.19
N GLY A 177 -0.78 5.09 -13.89
CA GLY A 177 0.02 4.21 -13.04
C GLY A 177 -0.10 2.73 -13.44
N THR A 178 -1.32 2.25 -13.73
CA THR A 178 -1.50 0.89 -14.27
C THR A 178 -0.91 0.77 -15.67
N GLY A 179 -1.13 1.75 -16.55
CA GLY A 179 -0.56 1.75 -17.90
C GLY A 179 0.97 1.70 -17.89
N ALA A 180 1.61 2.51 -17.05
CA ALA A 180 3.07 2.50 -16.88
C ALA A 180 3.58 1.15 -16.33
N THR A 181 2.83 0.55 -15.40
CA THR A 181 3.19 -0.75 -14.84
C THR A 181 3.08 -1.86 -15.89
N ILE A 182 2.02 -1.87 -16.70
CA ILE A 182 1.85 -2.83 -17.81
C ILE A 182 2.95 -2.65 -18.86
N TYR A 183 3.21 -1.41 -19.27
CA TYR A 183 4.29 -1.11 -20.20
C TYR A 183 5.65 -1.61 -19.69
N GLY A 184 5.93 -1.39 -18.41
CA GLY A 184 7.15 -1.88 -17.76
C GLY A 184 7.27 -3.41 -17.69
N VAL A 185 6.14 -4.14 -17.72
CA VAL A 185 6.12 -5.62 -17.80
C VAL A 185 6.31 -6.12 -19.23
N VAL A 186 5.76 -5.42 -20.21
CA VAL A 186 5.81 -5.85 -21.62
C VAL A 186 7.17 -5.55 -22.26
N VAL A 187 7.77 -4.40 -21.93
CA VAL A 187 9.01 -3.93 -22.55
C VAL A 187 10.26 -4.33 -21.77
N GLY A 188 10.16 -4.55 -20.46
CA GLY A 188 11.29 -4.82 -19.58
C GLY A 188 11.40 -6.27 -19.15
#